data_AF-A0AB39NU41-F1
#
_entry.id   AF-A0AB39NU41-F1
#
_cell.length_a   1.000
_cell.length_b   1.000
_cell.length_c   1.000
_cell.angle_alpha   90.00
_cell.angle_beta   90.00
_cell.angle_gamma   90.00
#
_symmetry.space_group_name_H-M   'P 1'
#
loop_
_entity.id
_entity.type
_entity.pdbx_description
1 polymer ?
#
loop_
_entity_poly.entity_id
_entity_poly.type
_entity_poly.pdbx_seq_one_letter_code
_entity_poly.pdbx_strand_id
1 'polypeptide(L)'
;MIDSLDVSYGDMWGSYEGPAHPAPIPSALAARRHAAGMSYAVLLSSRERPLAMAERWPRGRWRLYLFDDASRRARMIDFEPLGTDKLLGVRNTRLTTSDEQGHEAGSESGEGRSPVRVPHCHAPAFGDWHVFAPFLAQQGHEPVATVVLNDVSVEEGAGPLRPTGIERLFVPGPRDTPDGPAVVEPADAGMLRITSGRLAVTDPGYVSDPRTVAVPPGEYPVTLSLLRTARSVEVAAARVTFLDTPPHAWEMTLRPDEDPGLIGEGEFYGVGVDTGTVAFMDATREVDDEMLDDEVFDPLSFVDRPSVELPGTGTEPNLIAFTAGWGDGSYPVWTGRTEDGQAACVVVDFRLCPTDQETDTPGGTGPSPA
;
A
#
# COMPACT_ATOMS: atom_id res chain seq x y z
N MET A 1 -25.36 31.37 1.39
CA MET A 1 -26.22 30.18 1.32
C MET A 1 -25.62 29.22 0.32
N ILE A 2 -25.41 27.97 0.73
CA ILE A 2 -24.86 26.90 -0.11
C ILE A 2 -26.02 26.07 -0.63
N ASP A 3 -26.20 26.04 -1.96
CA ASP A 3 -27.24 25.32 -2.68
C ASP A 3 -26.73 24.02 -3.31
N SER A 4 -25.43 23.93 -3.59
CA SER A 4 -24.76 22.69 -3.99
C SER A 4 -23.43 22.47 -3.27
N LEU A 5 -23.10 21.21 -3.04
CA LEU A 5 -21.81 20.74 -2.58
C LEU A 5 -21.20 19.80 -3.62
N ASP A 6 -19.96 20.05 -3.97
CA ASP A 6 -19.14 19.17 -4.76
C ASP A 6 -18.46 18.17 -3.81
N VAL A 7 -18.58 16.89 -4.14
CA VAL A 7 -18.11 15.76 -3.34
C VAL A 7 -16.99 15.07 -4.10
N SER A 8 -15.83 14.97 -3.49
CA SER A 8 -14.71 14.18 -4.02
C SER A 8 -14.16 13.24 -2.96
N TYR A 9 -13.51 12.17 -3.42
CA TYR A 9 -12.97 11.12 -2.58
C TYR A 9 -11.45 11.08 -2.69
N GLY A 10 -10.79 10.64 -1.64
CA GLY A 10 -9.34 10.48 -1.63
C GLY A 10 -8.86 9.53 -0.55
N ASP A 11 -7.56 9.35 -0.50
CA ASP A 11 -6.91 8.73 0.65
C ASP A 11 -7.03 9.59 1.91
N MET A 12 -6.69 8.97 3.04
CA MET A 12 -6.61 9.67 4.31
C MET A 12 -5.61 10.81 4.20
N TRP A 13 -5.95 11.94 4.77
CA TRP A 13 -5.17 13.15 4.55
C TRP A 13 -3.79 13.11 5.23
N GLY A 14 -3.68 12.44 6.37
CA GLY A 14 -2.42 12.29 7.09
C GLY A 14 -1.80 13.63 7.50
N SER A 15 -0.50 13.81 7.22
CA SER A 15 0.28 15.03 7.50
C SER A 15 0.20 16.09 6.40
N TYR A 16 -0.63 15.90 5.36
CA TYR A 16 -0.75 16.87 4.27
C TYR A 16 -1.29 18.23 4.75
N GLU A 17 -0.82 19.33 4.16
CA GLU A 17 -1.15 20.71 4.59
C GLU A 17 -1.92 21.53 3.53
N GLY A 18 -2.37 20.92 2.43
CA GLY A 18 -3.14 21.62 1.39
C GLY A 18 -4.64 21.74 1.71
N PRO A 19 -5.47 22.36 0.85
CA PRO A 19 -6.92 22.50 1.04
C PRO A 19 -7.77 21.42 0.34
N ALA A 20 -7.15 20.50 -0.42
CA ALA A 20 -7.81 19.43 -1.18
C ALA A 20 -7.13 18.07 -0.93
N HIS A 21 -7.76 16.95 -1.30
CA HIS A 21 -7.15 15.62 -1.11
C HIS A 21 -5.76 15.53 -1.76
N PRO A 22 -4.72 15.02 -1.07
CA PRO A 22 -3.40 14.83 -1.67
C PRO A 22 -3.40 13.79 -2.80
N ALA A 23 -4.28 12.80 -2.72
CA ALA A 23 -4.44 11.71 -3.69
C ALA A 23 -5.94 11.43 -3.91
N PRO A 24 -6.57 12.09 -4.90
CA PRO A 24 -7.97 11.84 -5.23
C PRO A 24 -8.17 10.42 -5.76
N ILE A 25 -9.25 9.76 -5.35
CA ILE A 25 -9.63 8.42 -5.81
C ILE A 25 -11.02 8.42 -6.47
N PRO A 26 -11.31 7.48 -7.40
CA PRO A 26 -12.63 7.38 -8.00
C PRO A 26 -13.72 7.05 -6.96
N SER A 27 -14.94 7.60 -7.11
CA SER A 27 -16.10 7.26 -6.26
C SER A 27 -16.39 5.77 -6.23
N ALA A 28 -16.18 5.06 -7.35
CA ALA A 28 -16.32 3.61 -7.40
C ALA A 28 -15.34 2.88 -6.45
N LEU A 29 -14.08 3.33 -6.38
CA LEU A 29 -13.10 2.78 -5.44
C LEU A 29 -13.46 3.12 -3.99
N ALA A 30 -13.84 4.37 -3.74
CA ALA A 30 -14.31 4.79 -2.41
C ALA A 30 -15.54 3.99 -1.95
N ALA A 31 -16.45 3.65 -2.86
CA ALA A 31 -17.62 2.81 -2.58
C ALA A 31 -17.21 1.38 -2.18
N ARG A 32 -16.26 0.79 -2.91
CA ARG A 32 -15.71 -0.54 -2.58
C ARG A 32 -15.02 -0.53 -1.21
N ARG A 33 -14.18 0.49 -0.93
CA ARG A 33 -13.55 0.69 0.38
C ARG A 33 -14.58 0.91 1.50
N HIS A 34 -15.66 1.65 1.24
CA HIS A 34 -16.75 1.83 2.18
C HIS A 34 -17.40 0.48 2.55
N ALA A 35 -17.78 -0.30 1.54
CA ALA A 35 -18.38 -1.62 1.73
C ALA A 35 -17.45 -2.60 2.47
N ALA A 36 -16.14 -2.53 2.21
CA ALA A 36 -15.13 -3.36 2.86
C ALA A 36 -14.74 -2.90 4.29
N GLY A 37 -15.29 -1.78 4.79
CA GLY A 37 -14.90 -1.29 6.12
C GLY A 37 -13.54 -0.56 6.16
N MET A 38 -12.95 -0.27 5.00
CA MET A 38 -11.66 0.40 4.88
C MET A 38 -11.73 1.91 5.02
N SER A 39 -10.56 2.51 5.23
CA SER A 39 -10.39 3.95 5.30
C SER A 39 -10.46 4.61 3.93
N TYR A 40 -11.04 5.81 3.92
CA TYR A 40 -11.02 6.76 2.81
C TYR A 40 -11.51 8.11 3.34
N ALA A 41 -11.26 9.18 2.59
CA ALA A 41 -11.73 10.52 2.90
C ALA A 41 -12.79 11.00 1.90
N VAL A 42 -13.69 11.85 2.39
CA VAL A 42 -14.69 12.59 1.60
C VAL A 42 -14.45 14.07 1.82
N LEU A 43 -14.26 14.83 0.74
CA LEU A 43 -14.17 16.29 0.78
C LEU A 43 -15.47 16.87 0.27
N LEU A 44 -16.06 17.75 1.08
CA LEU A 44 -17.22 18.55 0.73
C LEU A 44 -16.74 19.96 0.43
N SER A 45 -16.98 20.42 -0.79
CA SER A 45 -16.56 21.73 -1.26
C SER A 45 -17.72 22.48 -1.91
N SER A 46 -17.59 23.80 -2.03
CA SER A 46 -18.54 24.63 -2.80
C SER A 46 -17.77 25.74 -3.49
N ARG A 47 -17.94 25.86 -4.81
CA ARG A 47 -17.19 26.84 -5.64
C ARG A 47 -15.68 26.73 -5.39
N GLU A 48 -15.17 25.50 -5.44
CA GLU A 48 -13.75 25.15 -5.22
C GLU A 48 -13.20 25.44 -3.81
N ARG A 49 -14.06 25.81 -2.86
CA ARG A 49 -13.65 26.03 -1.46
C ARG A 49 -13.96 24.81 -0.60
N PRO A 50 -13.00 24.25 0.14
CA PRO A 50 -13.27 23.17 1.08
C PRO A 50 -14.11 23.68 2.25
N LEU A 51 -15.12 22.92 2.63
CA LEU A 51 -16.03 23.25 3.73
C LEU A 51 -15.94 22.22 4.86
N ALA A 52 -15.83 20.95 4.49
CA ALA A 52 -15.56 19.87 5.44
C ALA A 52 -14.82 18.72 4.79
N MET A 53 -14.06 17.99 5.59
CA MET A 53 -13.48 16.70 5.21
C MET A 53 -13.88 15.65 6.24
N ALA A 54 -14.48 14.57 5.77
CA ALA A 54 -14.87 13.43 6.57
C ALA A 54 -13.96 12.24 6.26
N GLU A 55 -13.20 11.83 7.26
CA GLU A 55 -12.33 10.65 7.23
C GLU A 55 -13.05 9.47 7.86
N ARG A 56 -13.18 8.38 7.12
CA ARG A 56 -13.65 7.11 7.67
C ARG A 56 -12.46 6.26 8.07
N TRP A 57 -12.54 5.64 9.23
CA TRP A 57 -11.54 4.73 9.76
C TRP A 57 -12.13 3.33 9.94
N PRO A 58 -11.28 2.28 10.00
CA PRO A 58 -11.74 0.93 10.35
C PRO A 58 -12.56 0.90 11.63
N ARG A 59 -13.44 -0.11 11.74
CA ARG A 59 -14.43 -0.25 12.84
C ARG A 59 -15.49 0.87 12.88
N GLY A 60 -15.69 1.59 11.78
CA GLY A 60 -16.79 2.56 11.64
C GLY A 60 -16.61 3.86 12.40
N ARG A 61 -15.37 4.21 12.77
CA ARG A 61 -15.04 5.50 13.36
C ARG A 61 -14.96 6.56 12.26
N TRP A 62 -15.30 7.80 12.62
CA TRP A 62 -15.23 8.92 11.69
C TRP A 62 -14.51 10.10 12.33
N ARG A 63 -13.80 10.87 11.52
CA ARG A 63 -13.27 12.16 11.88
C ARG A 63 -13.77 13.20 10.91
N LEU A 64 -14.27 14.32 11.41
CA LEU A 64 -14.74 15.44 10.61
C LEU A 64 -13.88 16.66 10.89
N TYR A 65 -13.18 17.14 9.86
CA TYR A 65 -12.56 18.45 9.84
C TYR A 65 -13.51 19.47 9.22
N LEU A 66 -13.62 20.64 9.85
CA LEU A 66 -14.38 21.77 9.32
C LEU A 66 -13.43 22.93 9.00
N PHE A 67 -13.64 23.54 7.85
CA PHE A 67 -12.80 24.63 7.34
C PHE A 67 -13.43 26.00 7.60
N ASP A 68 -12.59 27.00 7.90
CA ASP A 68 -13.01 28.40 7.96
C ASP A 68 -13.07 29.05 6.57
N ASP A 69 -13.48 30.33 6.52
CA ASP A 69 -13.57 31.10 5.27
C ASP A 69 -12.22 31.28 4.54
N ALA A 70 -11.10 31.06 5.24
CA ALA A 70 -9.75 31.08 4.71
C ALA A 70 -9.27 29.68 4.31
N SER A 71 -10.14 28.66 4.29
CA SER A 71 -9.82 27.27 3.96
C SER A 71 -8.81 26.62 4.90
N ARG A 72 -8.74 27.09 6.16
CA ARG A 72 -7.92 26.48 7.21
C ARG A 72 -8.76 25.57 8.09
N ARG A 73 -8.14 24.52 8.64
CA ARG A 73 -8.81 23.62 9.57
C ARG A 73 -9.11 24.37 10.88
N ALA A 74 -10.38 24.67 11.12
CA ALA A 74 -10.80 25.41 12.31
C ALA A 74 -11.29 24.48 13.42
N ARG A 75 -11.72 23.27 13.05
CA ARG A 75 -12.33 22.34 14.00
C ARG A 75 -12.16 20.89 13.56
N MET A 76 -12.02 20.01 14.55
CA MET A 76 -11.96 18.57 14.39
C MET A 76 -12.96 17.91 15.34
N ILE A 77 -13.75 16.97 14.83
CA ILE A 77 -14.73 16.19 15.61
C ILE A 77 -14.47 14.70 15.36
N ASP A 78 -14.19 13.94 16.41
CA ASP A 78 -14.09 12.49 16.34
C ASP A 78 -15.41 11.85 16.73
N PHE A 79 -15.83 10.85 15.97
CA PHE A 79 -17.05 10.11 16.17
C PHE A 79 -16.77 8.61 16.33
N GLU A 80 -17.43 8.01 17.31
CA GLU A 80 -17.47 6.56 17.49
C GLU A 80 -18.86 6.01 17.15
N PRO A 81 -18.94 4.77 16.63
CA PRO A 81 -20.22 4.14 16.34
C PRO A 81 -21.00 3.88 17.64
N LEU A 82 -22.26 4.30 17.65
CA LEU A 82 -23.24 4.00 18.70
C LEU A 82 -24.32 3.09 18.11
N GLY A 83 -24.08 1.77 18.15
CA GLY A 83 -24.89 0.82 17.37
C GLY A 83 -24.52 0.85 15.89
N THR A 84 -25.46 0.46 15.03
CA THR A 84 -25.21 0.30 13.59
C THR A 84 -25.56 1.54 12.75
N ASP A 85 -26.33 2.47 13.29
CA ASP A 85 -26.96 3.56 12.53
C ASP A 85 -26.58 4.96 13.02
N LYS A 86 -25.81 5.08 14.11
CA LYS A 86 -25.50 6.36 14.76
C LYS A 86 -24.02 6.52 15.06
N LEU A 87 -23.61 7.78 15.06
CA LEU A 87 -22.30 8.25 15.43
C LEU A 87 -22.42 9.20 16.63
N LEU A 88 -21.59 8.97 17.64
CA LEU A 88 -21.48 9.79 18.84
C LEU A 88 -20.16 10.55 18.83
N GLY A 89 -20.21 11.88 18.92
CA GLY A 89 -19.03 12.73 18.95
C GLY A 89 -18.27 12.58 20.27
N VAL A 90 -17.15 11.86 20.27
CA VAL A 90 -16.35 11.61 21.47
C VAL A 90 -15.31 12.71 21.72
N ARG A 91 -14.92 13.44 20.67
CA ARG A 91 -13.99 14.57 20.77
C ARG A 91 -14.44 15.71 19.88
N ASN A 92 -14.30 16.94 20.36
CA ASN A 92 -14.63 18.14 19.61
C ASN A 92 -13.62 19.24 19.95
N THR A 93 -12.69 19.50 19.03
CA THR A 93 -11.52 20.35 19.26
C THR A 93 -11.58 21.53 18.29
N ARG A 94 -11.46 22.76 18.81
CA ARG A 94 -11.18 23.93 17.98
C ARG A 94 -9.67 23.97 17.76
N LEU A 95 -9.24 23.98 16.51
CA LEU A 95 -7.83 24.00 16.13
C LEU A 95 -7.36 25.46 16.10
N THR A 96 -6.19 25.72 16.67
CA THR A 96 -5.53 27.04 16.58
C THR A 96 -4.29 26.92 15.70
N THR A 97 -3.85 28.04 15.12
CA THR A 97 -2.70 28.09 14.18
C THR A 97 -1.37 27.57 14.76
N SER A 98 -1.26 27.41 16.08
CA SER A 98 -0.10 26.81 16.77
C SER A 98 -0.14 25.28 16.83
N ASP A 99 -1.29 24.65 16.59
CA ASP A 99 -1.46 23.18 16.59
C ASP A 99 -1.02 22.55 15.26
N GLU A 100 -0.65 23.36 14.26
CA GLU A 100 -0.24 22.92 12.92
C GLU A 100 1.27 22.62 12.83
N GLN A 101 2.07 22.80 13.90
CA GLN A 101 3.54 22.69 13.86
C GLN A 101 4.16 21.59 14.74
N GLY A 102 3.40 20.64 15.29
CA GLY A 102 3.98 19.61 16.16
C GLY A 102 3.24 18.28 16.17
N HIS A 103 3.78 17.30 15.46
CA HIS A 103 3.65 15.89 15.84
C HIS A 103 4.75 15.55 16.84
N GLU A 104 4.49 15.75 18.13
CA GLU A 104 5.11 14.95 19.18
C GLU A 104 4.07 14.68 20.27
N ALA A 105 4.09 13.45 20.77
CA ALA A 105 3.34 13.05 21.95
C ALA A 105 3.78 13.92 23.14
N GLY A 106 2.94 14.89 23.50
CA GLY A 106 3.15 15.76 24.65
C GLY A 106 1.88 15.83 25.49
N SER A 107 1.93 15.22 26.66
CA SER A 107 1.01 15.48 27.77
C SER A 107 0.88 16.99 28.01
N GLU A 108 -0.33 17.53 28.12
CA GLU A 108 -0.50 18.75 28.91
C GLU A 108 -1.92 18.93 29.46
N SER A 109 -1.90 19.09 30.79
CA SER A 109 -2.82 19.74 31.71
C SER A 109 -4.14 20.27 31.16
N GLY A 110 -5.21 19.74 31.78
CA GLY A 110 -6.51 20.37 31.73
C GLY A 110 -6.48 21.73 32.43
N GLU A 111 -6.87 22.76 31.69
CA GLU A 111 -7.60 23.92 32.22
C GLU A 111 -8.25 24.63 31.05
N GLY A 112 -9.59 24.73 31.07
CA GLY A 112 -10.36 25.52 30.09
C GLY A 112 -11.22 24.76 29.07
N ARG A 113 -11.66 23.52 29.34
CA ARG A 113 -12.68 22.85 28.48
C ARG A 113 -14.09 23.20 28.93
N SER A 114 -14.72 24.17 28.26
CA SER A 114 -16.19 24.22 28.24
C SER A 114 -16.69 22.98 27.48
N PRO A 115 -17.62 22.17 28.04
CA PRO A 115 -18.13 21.00 27.36
C PRO A 115 -18.98 21.47 26.17
N VAL A 116 -18.39 21.50 24.99
CA VAL A 116 -19.13 21.63 23.74
C VAL A 116 -20.03 20.40 23.66
N ARG A 117 -21.35 20.61 23.52
CA ARG A 117 -22.33 19.52 23.39
C ARG A 117 -21.81 18.45 22.43
N VAL A 118 -21.74 17.22 22.92
CA VAL A 118 -21.36 16.04 22.14
C VAL A 118 -22.34 15.92 20.98
N PRO A 119 -21.89 16.15 19.73
CA PRO A 119 -22.78 16.02 18.59
C PRO A 119 -23.11 14.55 18.37
N HIS A 120 -24.31 14.28 17.86
CA HIS A 120 -24.66 12.97 17.33
C HIS A 120 -25.19 13.15 15.91
N CYS A 121 -24.92 12.18 15.05
CA CYS A 121 -25.48 12.11 13.70
C CYS A 121 -25.71 10.65 13.31
N HIS A 122 -26.34 10.43 12.15
CA HIS A 122 -26.44 9.09 11.60
C HIS A 122 -25.08 8.64 11.05
N ALA A 123 -24.82 7.34 11.07
CA ALA A 123 -23.71 6.79 10.30
C ALA A 123 -24.05 6.93 8.80
N PRO A 124 -23.25 7.64 7.99
CA PRO A 124 -23.58 7.84 6.58
C PRO A 124 -23.51 6.52 5.81
N ALA A 125 -24.54 6.23 5.02
CA ALA A 125 -24.40 5.32 3.88
C ALA A 125 -23.50 5.97 2.82
N PHE A 126 -22.85 5.18 1.97
CA PHE A 126 -22.07 5.73 0.87
C PHE A 126 -22.94 6.59 -0.05
N GLY A 127 -22.53 7.84 -0.28
CA GLY A 127 -23.28 8.83 -1.06
C GLY A 127 -24.22 9.73 -0.24
N ASP A 128 -24.55 9.37 1.01
CA ASP A 128 -25.40 10.18 1.90
C ASP A 128 -24.57 11.15 2.75
N TRP A 129 -23.98 12.15 2.10
CA TRP A 129 -23.11 13.12 2.77
C TRP A 129 -23.86 14.30 3.40
N HIS A 130 -25.18 14.40 3.20
CA HIS A 130 -26.04 15.40 3.84
C HIS A 130 -26.00 15.33 5.36
N VAL A 131 -25.64 14.17 5.92
CA VAL A 131 -25.44 13.98 7.36
C VAL A 131 -24.45 14.98 7.97
N PHE A 132 -23.52 15.50 7.17
CA PHE A 132 -22.52 16.47 7.61
C PHE A 132 -22.96 17.94 7.47
N ALA A 133 -24.03 18.23 6.73
CA ALA A 133 -24.50 19.61 6.49
C ALA A 133 -24.81 20.40 7.78
N PRO A 134 -25.40 19.81 8.85
CA PRO A 134 -25.62 20.53 10.12
C PRO A 134 -24.34 21.00 10.81
N PHE A 135 -23.18 20.40 10.50
CA PHE A 135 -21.89 20.82 11.04
C PHE A 135 -21.29 22.01 10.30
N LEU A 136 -21.56 22.11 8.98
CA LEU A 136 -21.14 23.25 8.16
C LEU A 136 -21.71 24.57 8.72
N ALA A 137 -23.00 24.57 9.09
CA ALA A 137 -23.67 25.74 9.67
C ALA A 137 -22.97 26.24 10.95
N GLN A 138 -22.29 25.36 11.70
CA GLN A 138 -21.55 25.75 12.91
C GLN A 138 -20.28 26.56 12.61
N GLN A 139 -19.85 26.64 11.35
CA GLN A 139 -18.75 27.51 10.90
C GLN A 139 -19.25 28.72 10.09
N GLY A 140 -20.55 29.01 10.10
CA GLY A 140 -21.14 30.12 9.31
C GLY A 140 -21.45 29.74 7.85
N HIS A 141 -21.17 28.50 7.46
CA HIS A 141 -21.55 27.94 6.16
C HIS A 141 -22.99 27.49 6.20
N GLU A 142 -23.95 28.38 5.94
CA GLU A 142 -25.39 28.06 5.96
C GLU A 142 -25.82 27.33 4.67
N PRO A 143 -26.10 26.02 4.73
CA PRO A 143 -26.66 25.28 3.61
C PRO A 143 -28.16 25.53 3.52
N VAL A 144 -28.72 25.57 2.31
CA VAL A 144 -30.17 25.61 2.12
C VAL A 144 -30.80 24.28 2.53
N ALA A 145 -32.13 24.25 2.75
CA ALA A 145 -32.83 23.04 3.20
C ALA A 145 -32.69 21.82 2.26
N THR A 146 -32.36 22.05 0.99
CA THR A 146 -32.11 21.00 -0.01
C THR A 146 -30.82 21.33 -0.75
N VAL A 147 -29.70 20.83 -0.24
CA VAL A 147 -28.39 20.93 -0.90
C VAL A 147 -28.28 19.84 -1.96
N VAL A 148 -27.87 20.19 -3.18
CA VAL A 148 -27.54 19.20 -4.21
C VAL A 148 -26.11 18.70 -3.99
N LEU A 149 -25.90 17.39 -4.00
CA LEU A 149 -24.55 16.80 -3.99
C LEU A 149 -24.15 16.49 -5.43
N ASN A 150 -23.03 17.07 -5.88
CA ASN A 150 -22.43 16.77 -7.17
C ASN A 150 -21.22 15.86 -6.92
N ASP A 151 -21.21 14.64 -7.48
CA ASP A 151 -20.02 13.78 -7.44
C ASP A 151 -18.99 14.32 -8.45
N VAL A 152 -17.85 14.79 -7.95
CA VAL A 152 -16.70 15.26 -8.72
C VAL A 152 -15.58 14.23 -8.59
N SER A 153 -15.84 13.05 -9.15
CA SER A 153 -14.88 11.95 -9.21
C SER A 153 -13.83 12.15 -10.27
N VAL A 154 -12.63 11.66 -9.95
CA VAL A 154 -11.62 11.34 -10.97
C VAL A 154 -12.04 10.11 -11.77
N GLU A 155 -11.54 10.00 -13.00
CA GLU A 155 -11.79 8.84 -13.85
C GLU A 155 -11.28 7.56 -13.18
N GLU A 156 -12.01 6.46 -13.37
CA GLU A 156 -11.53 5.16 -12.93
C GLU A 156 -10.35 4.77 -13.83
N GLY A 157 -9.13 4.92 -13.31
CA GLY A 157 -7.88 4.68 -14.02
C GLY A 157 -7.71 3.21 -14.43
N ALA A 158 -6.48 2.83 -14.83
CA ALA A 158 -6.20 1.47 -15.33
C ALA A 158 -6.39 0.35 -14.28
N GLY A 159 -6.66 0.71 -13.03
CA GLY A 159 -6.79 -0.19 -11.88
C GLY A 159 -5.42 -0.51 -11.27
N PRO A 160 -5.36 -1.55 -10.40
CA PRO A 160 -4.14 -1.95 -9.73
C PRO A 160 -2.99 -2.22 -10.71
N LEU A 161 -1.76 -2.23 -10.18
CA LEU A 161 -0.57 -2.58 -10.95
C LEU A 161 -0.79 -3.86 -11.75
N ARG A 162 -0.38 -3.83 -13.03
CA ARG A 162 -0.53 -4.96 -13.94
C ARG A 162 0.79 -5.70 -14.11
N PRO A 163 0.76 -7.04 -14.24
CA PRO A 163 1.96 -7.85 -14.47
C PRO A 163 2.45 -7.73 -15.92
N THR A 164 2.96 -6.56 -16.29
CA THR A 164 3.42 -6.28 -17.66
C THR A 164 4.90 -6.59 -17.78
N GLY A 165 5.30 -7.39 -18.76
CA GLY A 165 6.71 -7.61 -19.08
C GLY A 165 7.51 -8.40 -18.03
N ILE A 166 6.85 -9.14 -17.15
CA ILE A 166 7.50 -9.93 -16.09
C ILE A 166 8.54 -10.91 -16.67
N GLU A 167 8.28 -11.52 -17.82
CA GLU A 167 9.23 -12.42 -18.49
C GLU A 167 10.49 -11.69 -18.96
N ARG A 168 10.36 -10.42 -19.37
CA ARG A 168 11.48 -9.59 -19.85
C ARG A 168 12.48 -9.29 -18.74
N LEU A 169 12.09 -9.39 -17.47
CA LEU A 169 13.00 -9.26 -16.34
C LEU A 169 14.08 -10.35 -16.37
N PHE A 170 13.82 -11.52 -16.96
CA PHE A 170 14.78 -12.63 -16.98
C PHE A 170 15.41 -12.89 -18.36
N VAL A 171 15.20 -11.99 -19.32
CA VAL A 171 15.81 -12.08 -20.66
C VAL A 171 17.11 -11.28 -20.68
N PRO A 172 18.29 -11.90 -20.89
CA PRO A 172 19.54 -11.15 -20.94
C PRO A 172 19.52 -10.05 -22.00
N GLY A 173 20.09 -8.89 -21.70
CA GLY A 173 20.30 -7.83 -22.69
C GLY A 173 20.12 -6.41 -22.18
N PRO A 174 20.29 -5.40 -23.06
CA PRO A 174 20.25 -4.00 -22.67
C PRO A 174 18.85 -3.58 -22.20
N ARG A 175 18.81 -2.65 -21.25
CA ARG A 175 17.61 -1.99 -20.73
C ARG A 175 17.85 -0.49 -20.61
N ASP A 176 16.81 0.27 -20.87
CA ASP A 176 16.77 1.69 -20.52
C ASP A 176 16.16 1.81 -19.11
N THR A 177 16.86 2.48 -18.22
CA THR A 177 16.40 2.76 -16.85
C THR A 177 16.43 4.27 -16.59
N PRO A 178 15.75 4.78 -15.56
CA PRO A 178 15.82 6.19 -15.19
C PRO A 178 17.25 6.69 -14.94
N ASP A 179 18.14 5.81 -14.48
CA ASP A 179 19.55 6.11 -14.17
C ASP A 179 20.50 5.93 -15.36
N GLY A 180 19.98 5.54 -16.52
CA GLY A 180 20.70 5.40 -17.78
C GLY A 180 20.69 3.98 -18.35
N PRO A 181 21.59 3.67 -19.29
CA PRO A 181 21.65 2.34 -19.89
C PRO A 181 22.13 1.29 -18.87
N ALA A 182 21.43 0.17 -18.84
CA ALA A 182 21.75 -0.99 -18.00
C ALA A 182 21.74 -2.28 -18.83
N VAL A 183 22.23 -3.37 -18.25
CA VAL A 183 22.16 -4.72 -18.82
C VAL A 183 21.55 -5.64 -17.79
N VAL A 184 20.51 -6.37 -18.21
CA VAL A 184 19.93 -7.47 -17.42
C VAL A 184 20.74 -8.73 -17.67
N GLU A 185 21.13 -9.40 -16.59
CA GLU A 185 21.88 -10.66 -16.58
C GLU A 185 21.26 -11.61 -15.54
N PRO A 186 20.63 -12.72 -15.97
CA PRO A 186 20.16 -13.75 -15.05
C PRO A 186 21.34 -14.46 -14.37
N ALA A 187 21.23 -14.68 -13.06
CA ALA A 187 22.19 -15.40 -12.25
C ALA A 187 21.50 -16.52 -11.45
N ASP A 188 22.19 -17.65 -11.31
CA ASP A 188 21.75 -18.76 -10.46
C ASP A 188 21.95 -18.41 -8.98
N ALA A 189 20.92 -18.65 -8.17
CA ALA A 189 20.94 -18.41 -6.73
C ALA A 189 20.84 -19.71 -5.91
N GLY A 190 20.85 -20.86 -6.59
CA GLY A 190 20.78 -22.18 -5.96
C GLY A 190 19.38 -22.81 -5.99
N MET A 191 19.21 -23.87 -5.21
CA MET A 191 18.02 -24.71 -5.21
C MET A 191 17.25 -24.53 -3.89
N LEU A 192 16.01 -24.09 -3.99
CA LEU A 192 15.10 -23.94 -2.85
C LEU A 192 14.37 -25.25 -2.58
N ARG A 193 14.42 -25.73 -1.34
CA ARG A 193 13.70 -26.93 -0.90
C ARG A 193 12.38 -26.55 -0.24
N ILE A 194 11.27 -27.05 -0.79
CA ILE A 194 9.92 -26.92 -0.22
C ILE A 194 9.43 -28.30 0.20
N THR A 195 9.12 -28.47 1.48
CA THR A 195 8.62 -29.74 2.07
C THR A 195 7.15 -29.68 2.46
N SER A 196 6.62 -28.52 2.83
CA SER A 196 5.22 -28.35 3.26
C SER A 196 4.23 -28.22 2.10
N GLY A 197 4.73 -28.00 0.88
CA GLY A 197 3.92 -27.66 -0.29
C GLY A 197 3.45 -26.21 -0.29
N ARG A 198 4.15 -25.33 0.43
CA ARG A 198 3.83 -23.91 0.50
C ARG A 198 5.11 -23.08 0.47
N LEU A 199 5.29 -22.32 -0.60
CA LEU A 199 6.29 -21.25 -0.68
C LEU A 199 5.85 -20.09 0.21
N ALA A 200 6.77 -19.51 0.96
CA ALA A 200 6.68 -18.20 1.58
C ALA A 200 7.64 -17.21 0.91
N VAL A 201 7.16 -15.99 0.70
CA VAL A 201 7.94 -14.83 0.27
C VAL A 201 7.80 -13.76 1.35
N THR A 202 8.93 -13.36 1.96
CA THR A 202 8.94 -12.44 3.10
C THR A 202 10.31 -11.75 3.24
N ASP A 203 10.34 -10.65 3.99
CA ASP A 203 11.56 -10.24 4.67
C ASP A 203 11.88 -11.26 5.78
N PRO A 204 13.06 -11.90 5.80
CA PRO A 204 13.40 -12.90 6.80
C PRO A 204 13.60 -12.31 8.21
N GLY A 205 13.94 -11.03 8.36
CA GLY A 205 14.04 -10.37 9.67
C GLY A 205 12.69 -9.93 10.25
N TYR A 206 11.61 -10.01 9.46
CA TYR A 206 10.27 -9.60 9.90
C TYR A 206 9.17 -10.56 9.42
N VAL A 207 9.26 -11.83 9.84
CA VAL A 207 8.30 -12.88 9.47
C VAL A 207 7.04 -12.81 10.34
N SER A 208 6.15 -11.85 10.04
CA SER A 208 4.83 -11.77 10.70
C SER A 208 3.71 -12.35 9.84
N ASP A 209 3.64 -11.98 8.57
CA ASP A 209 2.61 -12.40 7.63
C ASP A 209 3.20 -12.71 6.24
N PRO A 210 3.92 -13.84 6.07
CA PRO A 210 4.53 -14.15 4.78
C PRO A 210 3.48 -14.29 3.68
N ARG A 211 3.83 -13.86 2.47
CA ARG A 211 2.99 -14.06 1.28
C ARG A 211 3.19 -15.49 0.79
N THR A 212 2.13 -16.30 0.76
CA THR A 212 2.28 -17.74 0.51
C THR A 212 1.64 -18.21 -0.80
N VAL A 213 2.29 -19.18 -1.46
CA VAL A 213 1.81 -19.82 -2.69
C VAL A 213 1.83 -21.33 -2.50
N ALA A 214 0.71 -22.00 -2.81
CA ALA A 214 0.62 -23.44 -2.79
C ALA A 214 1.39 -24.02 -4.00
N VAL A 215 2.35 -24.90 -3.73
CA VAL A 215 3.23 -25.50 -4.73
C VAL A 215 3.47 -26.98 -4.38
N PRO A 216 3.82 -27.85 -5.34
CA PRO A 216 4.23 -29.20 -4.99
C PRO A 216 5.49 -29.17 -4.09
N PRO A 217 5.64 -30.10 -3.13
CA PRO A 217 6.91 -30.29 -2.45
C PRO A 217 8.00 -30.73 -3.44
N GLY A 218 9.22 -30.22 -3.28
CA GLY A 218 10.33 -30.47 -4.19
C GLY A 218 11.53 -29.55 -3.97
N GLU A 219 12.48 -29.63 -4.88
CA GLU A 219 13.64 -28.72 -4.96
C GLU A 219 13.56 -27.93 -6.26
N TYR A 220 13.67 -26.61 -6.16
CA TYR A 220 13.33 -25.70 -7.25
C TYR A 220 14.42 -24.65 -7.47
N PRO A 221 14.85 -24.41 -8.72
CA PRO A 221 15.89 -23.43 -9.00
C PRO A 221 15.39 -22.00 -8.73
N VAL A 222 16.24 -21.22 -8.09
CA VAL A 222 16.06 -19.78 -7.90
C VAL A 222 16.99 -19.03 -8.85
N THR A 223 16.43 -18.08 -9.59
CA THR A 223 17.16 -17.23 -10.53
C THR A 223 16.98 -15.77 -10.13
N LEU A 224 18.08 -15.04 -9.99
CA LEU A 224 18.05 -13.58 -9.87
C LEU A 224 18.15 -12.94 -11.26
N SER A 225 17.47 -11.82 -11.44
CA SER A 225 17.72 -10.87 -12.53
C SER A 225 18.63 -9.77 -12.00
N LEU A 226 19.91 -9.79 -12.38
CA LEU A 226 20.86 -8.73 -12.02
C LEU A 226 20.77 -7.61 -13.05
N LEU A 227 20.54 -6.39 -12.58
CA LEU A 227 20.57 -5.17 -13.39
C LEU A 227 21.92 -4.50 -13.17
N ARG A 228 22.78 -4.55 -14.20
CA ARG A 228 24.11 -3.94 -14.16
C ARG A 228 24.07 -2.58 -14.82
N THR A 229 24.45 -1.55 -14.07
CA THR A 229 24.74 -0.22 -14.57
C THR A 229 26.25 0.03 -14.58
N ALA A 230 26.68 1.21 -15.02
CA ALA A 230 28.08 1.62 -14.89
C ALA A 230 28.52 1.82 -13.42
N ARG A 231 27.57 1.90 -12.47
CA ARG A 231 27.84 2.29 -11.08
C ARG A 231 27.47 1.21 -10.06
N SER A 232 26.47 0.38 -10.36
CA SER A 232 25.89 -0.58 -9.42
C SER A 232 25.46 -1.86 -10.11
N VAL A 233 25.27 -2.89 -9.29
CA VAL A 233 24.66 -4.16 -9.65
C VAL A 233 23.56 -4.39 -8.63
N GLU A 234 22.32 -4.40 -9.09
CA GLU A 234 21.16 -4.52 -8.22
C GLU A 234 20.30 -5.71 -8.65
N VAL A 235 19.59 -6.32 -7.71
CA VAL A 235 18.62 -7.36 -8.03
C VAL A 235 17.33 -6.68 -8.50
N ALA A 236 17.02 -6.78 -9.79
CA ALA A 236 15.78 -6.23 -10.36
C ALA A 236 14.58 -7.15 -10.14
N ALA A 237 14.81 -8.46 -10.07
CA ALA A 237 13.78 -9.43 -9.75
C ALA A 237 14.40 -10.74 -9.27
N ALA A 238 13.62 -11.55 -8.56
CA ALA A 238 13.98 -12.92 -8.20
C ALA A 238 12.85 -13.87 -8.58
N ARG A 239 13.18 -15.05 -9.09
CA ARG A 239 12.21 -16.06 -9.52
C ARG A 239 12.55 -17.43 -8.94
N VAL A 240 11.54 -18.10 -8.37
CA VAL A 240 11.58 -19.54 -8.14
C VAL A 240 10.74 -20.24 -9.21
N THR A 241 11.28 -21.27 -9.86
CA THR A 241 10.64 -21.97 -10.98
C THR A 241 10.22 -23.38 -10.57
N PHE A 242 8.93 -23.69 -10.68
CA PHE A 242 8.33 -24.97 -10.28
C PHE A 242 8.10 -25.93 -11.45
N LEU A 243 7.81 -25.36 -12.63
CA LEU A 243 7.53 -26.10 -13.85
C LEU A 243 8.30 -25.47 -15.02
N ASP A 244 8.79 -26.29 -15.94
CA ASP A 244 9.47 -25.81 -17.15
C ASP A 244 8.52 -25.17 -18.18
N THR A 245 7.20 -25.28 -17.94
CA THR A 245 6.17 -24.70 -18.80
C THR A 245 6.10 -23.19 -18.56
N PRO A 246 6.23 -22.35 -19.60
CA PRO A 246 6.06 -20.91 -19.45
C PRO A 246 4.68 -20.54 -18.89
N PRO A 247 4.58 -19.48 -18.06
CA PRO A 247 3.30 -18.97 -17.61
C PRO A 247 2.37 -18.61 -18.78
N HIS A 248 1.11 -19.03 -18.70
CA HIS A 248 0.03 -18.62 -19.58
C HIS A 248 -0.59 -17.29 -19.13
N ALA A 249 -0.67 -17.10 -17.80
CA ALA A 249 -1.22 -15.90 -17.19
C ALA A 249 -0.43 -15.54 -15.93
N TRP A 250 -0.47 -14.26 -15.57
CA TRP A 250 0.13 -13.74 -14.35
C TRP A 250 -0.96 -13.16 -13.46
N GLU A 251 -0.84 -13.41 -12.17
CA GLU A 251 -1.68 -12.81 -11.14
C GLU A 251 -0.82 -12.23 -10.03
N MET A 252 -1.29 -11.14 -9.42
CA MET A 252 -0.70 -10.65 -8.17
C MET A 252 -0.88 -11.74 -7.12
N THR A 253 0.20 -12.12 -6.47
CA THR A 253 0.13 -13.06 -5.35
C THR A 253 -0.49 -12.31 -4.19
N LEU A 254 -1.64 -12.78 -3.67
CA LEU A 254 -2.39 -12.12 -2.60
C LEU A 254 -2.38 -12.92 -1.31
N ARG A 255 -2.52 -12.23 -0.17
CA ARG A 255 -2.93 -12.84 1.10
C ARG A 255 -4.44 -13.09 1.09
N PRO A 256 -4.97 -14.01 1.91
CA PRO A 256 -6.39 -14.37 1.90
C PRO A 256 -7.35 -13.20 2.16
N ASP A 257 -6.91 -12.14 2.82
CA ASP A 257 -7.66 -10.95 3.20
C ASP A 257 -7.46 -9.74 2.28
N GLU A 258 -6.61 -9.86 1.26
CA GLU A 258 -6.32 -8.80 0.29
C GLU A 258 -7.25 -8.89 -0.94
N ASP A 259 -7.76 -7.74 -1.39
CA ASP A 259 -8.62 -7.63 -2.58
C ASP A 259 -8.11 -6.51 -3.49
N PRO A 260 -7.61 -6.80 -4.71
CA PRO A 260 -7.14 -5.81 -5.67
C PRO A 260 -8.20 -4.77 -6.03
N GLY A 261 -9.49 -5.07 -5.89
CA GLY A 261 -10.56 -4.10 -6.10
C GLY A 261 -10.57 -2.96 -5.08
N LEU A 262 -9.81 -3.06 -4.00
CA LEU A 262 -9.74 -2.08 -2.91
C LEU A 262 -8.54 -1.13 -3.00
N ILE A 263 -7.67 -1.32 -3.99
CA ILE A 263 -6.50 -0.48 -4.24
C ILE A 263 -6.65 0.31 -5.56
N GLY A 264 -5.96 1.44 -5.63
CA GLY A 264 -6.02 2.43 -6.68
C GLY A 264 -5.18 2.09 -7.91
N GLU A 265 -5.04 3.10 -8.78
CA GLU A 265 -4.27 2.96 -10.01
C GLU A 265 -2.78 2.76 -9.72
N GLY A 266 -2.17 1.71 -10.29
CA GLY A 266 -0.75 1.41 -10.11
C GLY A 266 -0.34 0.92 -8.71
N GLU A 267 -1.27 0.91 -7.75
CA GLU A 267 -1.07 0.32 -6.42
C GLU A 267 -1.01 -1.21 -6.48
N PHE A 268 -0.37 -1.82 -5.49
CA PHE A 268 -0.25 -3.28 -5.39
C PHE A 268 -0.17 -3.76 -3.94
N TYR A 269 -0.48 -5.04 -3.74
CA TYR A 269 -0.10 -5.77 -2.54
C TYR A 269 1.23 -6.49 -2.78
N GLY A 270 2.16 -6.34 -1.85
CA GLY A 270 3.55 -6.77 -2.02
C GLY A 270 4.15 -7.47 -0.81
N VAL A 271 5.40 -7.88 -0.93
CA VAL A 271 6.25 -8.21 0.23
C VAL A 271 6.76 -6.89 0.82
N GLY A 272 6.52 -6.67 2.11
CA GLY A 272 7.12 -5.57 2.85
C GLY A 272 8.55 -5.94 3.27
N VAL A 273 9.47 -5.00 3.14
CA VAL A 273 10.91 -5.16 3.38
C VAL A 273 11.40 -4.03 4.28
N ASP A 274 12.09 -4.40 5.35
CA ASP A 274 12.63 -3.50 6.39
C ASP A 274 14.13 -3.74 6.63
N THR A 275 14.64 -4.93 6.24
CA THR A 275 16.07 -5.29 6.35
C THR A 275 16.82 -5.12 5.02
N GLY A 276 16.19 -4.52 4.01
CA GLY A 276 16.68 -4.53 2.63
C GLY A 276 16.83 -5.93 2.01
N THR A 277 16.20 -6.96 2.58
CA THR A 277 16.36 -8.36 2.17
C THR A 277 15.01 -9.03 1.93
N VAL A 278 14.93 -9.89 0.91
CA VAL A 278 13.79 -10.79 0.68
C VAL A 278 14.28 -12.22 0.62
N ALA A 279 13.49 -13.16 1.15
CA ALA A 279 13.77 -14.58 1.08
C ALA A 279 12.64 -15.36 0.43
N PHE A 280 13.03 -16.38 -0.35
CA PHE A 280 12.19 -17.52 -0.65
C PHE A 280 12.48 -18.63 0.36
N MET A 281 11.43 -19.15 0.99
CA MET A 281 11.54 -20.23 1.97
C MET A 281 10.29 -21.10 1.98
N ASP A 282 10.38 -22.28 2.58
CA ASP A 282 9.19 -23.02 2.97
C ASP A 282 8.40 -22.26 4.04
N ALA A 283 7.08 -22.22 3.95
CA ALA A 283 6.25 -21.54 4.93
C ALA A 283 6.35 -22.09 6.37
N THR A 284 6.92 -23.28 6.58
CA THR A 284 7.22 -23.83 7.90
C THR A 284 8.64 -23.55 8.37
N ARG A 285 9.46 -22.84 7.60
CA ARG A 285 10.82 -22.45 8.02
C ARG A 285 10.71 -21.33 9.05
N GLU A 286 11.06 -21.65 10.28
CA GLU A 286 11.33 -20.66 11.31
C GLU A 286 12.75 -20.10 11.11
N VAL A 287 13.03 -18.88 11.54
CA VAL A 287 14.37 -18.29 11.47
C VAL A 287 14.71 -17.68 12.82
N ASP A 288 15.97 -17.79 13.21
CA ASP A 288 16.49 -17.21 14.45
C ASP A 288 17.21 -15.91 14.11
N ASP A 289 16.86 -14.83 14.81
CA ASP A 289 17.35 -13.48 14.50
C ASP A 289 18.88 -13.37 14.59
N GLU A 290 19.52 -14.02 15.57
CA GLU A 290 20.98 -13.97 15.74
C GLU A 290 21.70 -14.70 14.59
N MET A 291 21.13 -15.80 14.12
CA MET A 291 21.63 -16.50 12.94
C MET A 291 21.46 -15.70 11.65
N LEU A 292 20.38 -14.91 11.51
CA LEU A 292 20.17 -14.08 10.33
C LEU A 292 21.22 -12.98 10.20
N ASP A 293 21.62 -12.34 11.30
CA ASP A 293 22.65 -11.30 11.30
C ASP A 293 23.97 -11.81 10.70
N ASP A 294 24.50 -12.92 11.23
CA ASP A 294 25.82 -13.43 10.85
C ASP A 294 25.82 -14.20 9.52
N GLU A 295 24.78 -14.97 9.22
CA GLU A 295 24.76 -15.89 8.08
C GLU A 295 23.96 -15.37 6.88
N VAL A 296 23.16 -14.31 7.03
CA VAL A 296 22.36 -13.73 5.94
C VAL A 296 22.69 -12.26 5.72
N PHE A 297 22.52 -11.40 6.72
CA PHE A 297 22.63 -9.95 6.53
C PHE A 297 24.06 -9.47 6.33
N ASP A 298 25.03 -9.89 7.17
CA ASP A 298 26.44 -9.54 6.96
C ASP A 298 26.96 -10.03 5.59
N PRO A 299 26.71 -11.29 5.18
CA PRO A 299 27.03 -11.76 3.84
C PRO A 299 26.39 -10.99 2.68
N LEU A 300 25.14 -10.53 2.81
CA LEU A 300 24.44 -9.75 1.77
C LEU A 300 24.87 -8.27 1.74
N SER A 301 25.56 -7.79 2.78
CA SER A 301 26.13 -6.44 2.79
C SER A 301 27.29 -6.26 1.78
N PHE A 302 27.86 -7.37 1.31
CA PHE A 302 28.92 -7.37 0.30
C PHE A 302 28.34 -7.26 -1.13
N VAL A 303 28.76 -6.23 -1.87
CA VAL A 303 28.25 -5.89 -3.21
C VAL A 303 28.35 -7.04 -4.23
N ASP A 304 29.30 -7.96 -4.07
CA ASP A 304 29.51 -9.10 -4.98
C ASP A 304 28.66 -10.34 -4.62
N ARG A 305 27.82 -10.25 -3.58
CA ARG A 305 26.97 -11.35 -3.09
C ARG A 305 25.49 -10.93 -3.06
N PRO A 306 24.78 -10.97 -4.19
CA PRO A 306 23.38 -10.55 -4.26
C PRO A 306 22.40 -11.56 -3.64
N SER A 307 22.86 -12.77 -3.31
CA SER A 307 22.06 -13.82 -2.67
C SER A 307 22.90 -14.70 -1.75
N VAL A 308 22.26 -15.28 -0.75
CA VAL A 308 22.81 -16.27 0.17
C VAL A 308 21.80 -17.37 0.43
N GLU A 309 22.27 -18.60 0.46
CA GLU A 309 21.51 -19.74 0.97
C GLU A 309 21.84 -19.91 2.46
N LEU A 310 20.81 -19.87 3.32
CA LEU A 310 20.94 -20.36 4.69
C LEU A 310 20.42 -21.80 4.72
N PRO A 311 21.31 -22.80 4.91
CA PRO A 311 20.94 -24.20 4.89
C PRO A 311 20.01 -24.55 6.06
N GLY A 312 19.09 -25.47 5.82
CA GLY A 312 18.31 -26.09 6.89
C GLY A 312 19.11 -27.18 7.62
N THR A 313 18.75 -27.45 8.87
CA THR A 313 19.33 -28.57 9.64
C THR A 313 18.54 -29.87 9.45
N GLY A 314 19.20 -30.92 8.93
CA GLY A 314 18.60 -32.25 8.79
C GLY A 314 17.40 -32.28 7.82
N THR A 315 16.19 -32.36 8.37
CA THR A 315 14.94 -32.37 7.58
C THR A 315 14.35 -30.99 7.33
N GLU A 316 14.87 -29.96 8.00
CA GLU A 316 14.44 -28.59 7.83
C GLU A 316 14.79 -28.09 6.41
N PRO A 317 13.87 -27.38 5.74
CA PRO A 317 14.15 -26.76 4.45
C PRO A 317 15.14 -25.59 4.58
N ASN A 318 15.89 -25.33 3.52
CA ASN A 318 16.73 -24.14 3.42
C ASN A 318 15.87 -22.89 3.13
N LEU A 319 16.50 -21.72 3.18
CA LEU A 319 15.98 -20.49 2.61
C LEU A 319 17.03 -19.86 1.70
N ILE A 320 16.57 -19.18 0.66
CA ILE A 320 17.43 -18.39 -0.24
C ILE A 320 17.02 -16.94 -0.08
N ALA A 321 17.92 -16.16 0.51
CA ALA A 321 17.78 -14.72 0.72
C ALA A 321 18.56 -13.94 -0.35
N PHE A 322 18.08 -12.76 -0.70
CA PHE A 322 18.69 -11.88 -1.68
C PHE A 322 18.39 -10.42 -1.38
N THR A 323 19.26 -9.53 -1.84
CA THR A 323 19.10 -8.10 -1.63
C THR A 323 17.84 -7.59 -2.36
N ALA A 324 17.09 -6.72 -1.70
CA ALA A 324 15.95 -6.04 -2.29
C ALA A 324 16.44 -4.82 -3.07
N GLY A 325 16.07 -4.71 -4.35
CA GLY A 325 16.61 -3.71 -5.28
C GLY A 325 16.82 -2.31 -4.67
N TRP A 326 15.74 -1.60 -4.34
CA TRP A 326 15.81 -0.27 -3.72
C TRP A 326 16.05 -0.29 -2.19
N GLY A 327 16.23 -1.48 -1.58
CA GLY A 327 16.26 -1.67 -0.14
C GLY A 327 14.85 -1.77 0.46
N ASP A 328 14.59 -1.02 1.52
CA ASP A 328 13.33 -1.06 2.26
C ASP A 328 12.14 -0.55 1.43
N GLY A 329 10.95 -1.08 1.68
CA GLY A 329 9.73 -0.71 1.00
C GLY A 329 8.79 -1.89 0.76
N SER A 330 7.87 -1.74 -0.20
CA SER A 330 6.99 -2.82 -0.63
C SER A 330 7.20 -3.17 -2.09
N TYR A 331 7.23 -4.47 -2.41
CA TYR A 331 7.48 -4.97 -3.77
C TYR A 331 6.43 -5.96 -4.23
N PRO A 332 5.86 -5.83 -5.45
CA PRO A 332 4.86 -6.75 -5.94
C PRO A 332 5.44 -8.15 -6.12
N VAL A 333 4.61 -9.14 -5.80
CA VAL A 333 4.91 -10.55 -6.03
C VAL A 333 3.91 -11.10 -7.03
N TRP A 334 4.41 -11.78 -8.05
CA TRP A 334 3.61 -12.30 -9.15
C TRP A 334 3.67 -13.82 -9.18
N THR A 335 2.51 -14.47 -9.32
CA THR A 335 2.44 -15.91 -9.59
C THR A 335 2.17 -16.12 -11.07
N GLY A 336 3.08 -16.80 -11.76
CA GLY A 336 2.89 -17.24 -13.13
C GLY A 336 2.14 -18.58 -13.14
N ARG A 337 0.98 -18.63 -13.79
CA ARG A 337 0.10 -19.80 -13.85
C ARG A 337 0.16 -20.48 -15.20
N THR A 338 0.17 -21.82 -15.22
CA THR A 338 -0.07 -22.61 -16.44
C THR A 338 -1.53 -22.52 -16.87
N GLU A 339 -1.85 -23.02 -18.07
CA GLU A 339 -3.24 -23.10 -18.58
C GLU A 339 -4.15 -23.88 -17.62
N ASP A 340 -3.63 -24.92 -16.95
CA ASP A 340 -4.35 -25.72 -15.96
C ASP A 340 -4.42 -25.07 -14.56
N GLY A 341 -3.92 -23.83 -14.40
CA GLY A 341 -3.95 -23.08 -13.15
C GLY A 341 -2.89 -23.46 -12.11
N GLN A 342 -1.92 -24.30 -12.46
CA GLN A 342 -0.79 -24.61 -11.58
C GLN A 342 0.22 -23.46 -11.54
N ALA A 343 0.86 -23.22 -10.39
CA ALA A 343 1.95 -22.25 -10.30
C ALA A 343 3.17 -22.79 -11.06
N ALA A 344 3.54 -22.14 -12.16
CA ALA A 344 4.75 -22.43 -12.93
C ALA A 344 5.97 -21.77 -12.29
N CYS A 345 5.82 -20.55 -11.78
CA CYS A 345 6.86 -19.81 -11.08
C CYS A 345 6.26 -18.71 -10.19
N VAL A 346 7.06 -18.21 -9.26
CA VAL A 346 6.76 -17.00 -8.47
C VAL A 346 7.91 -16.01 -8.65
N VAL A 347 7.57 -14.75 -8.85
CA VAL A 347 8.51 -13.65 -9.09
C VAL A 347 8.30 -12.54 -8.07
N VAL A 348 9.38 -12.04 -7.47
CA VAL A 348 9.41 -10.75 -6.80
C VAL A 348 9.99 -9.74 -7.77
N ASP A 349 9.28 -8.64 -8.01
CA ASP A 349 9.70 -7.57 -8.93
C ASP A 349 10.06 -6.32 -8.11
N PHE A 350 11.34 -5.94 -8.14
CA PHE A 350 11.85 -4.79 -7.38
C PHE A 350 11.66 -3.45 -8.10
N ARG A 351 10.93 -3.43 -9.22
CA ARG A 351 10.52 -2.22 -9.95
C ARG A 351 11.69 -1.34 -10.42
N LEU A 352 12.84 -1.95 -10.71
CA LEU A 352 14.03 -1.25 -11.25
C LEU A 352 13.97 -1.06 -12.78
N CYS A 353 13.16 -1.85 -13.47
CA CYS A 353 12.94 -1.73 -14.91
C CYS A 353 11.52 -1.20 -15.14
N PRO A 354 11.34 0.08 -15.52
CA PRO A 354 10.01 0.59 -15.83
C PRO A 354 9.40 -0.20 -17.00
N THR A 355 8.12 -0.52 -16.86
CA THR A 355 7.34 -1.09 -17.98
C THR A 355 6.88 0.02 -18.91
N ASP A 356 6.53 -0.32 -20.16
CA ASP A 356 6.08 0.65 -21.17
C ASP A 356 4.85 1.48 -20.73
N GLN A 357 4.16 1.11 -19.64
CA GLN A 357 3.05 1.88 -19.06
C GLN A 357 3.51 2.95 -18.05
N GLU A 358 4.69 2.78 -17.43
CA GLU A 358 5.22 3.70 -16.41
C GLU A 358 6.04 4.85 -17.03
N THR A 359 6.47 4.71 -18.28
CA THR A 359 7.22 5.76 -18.99
C THR A 359 6.36 6.96 -19.43
N ASP A 360 5.03 6.85 -19.38
CA ASP A 360 4.10 7.93 -19.72
C ASP A 360 3.70 8.82 -18.51
N THR A 361 4.15 8.48 -17.29
CA THR A 361 3.89 9.30 -16.10
C THR A 361 5.15 10.12 -15.73
N PRO A 362 5.10 11.47 -15.70
CA PRO A 362 6.27 12.26 -15.34
C PRO A 362 6.62 12.05 -13.86
N GLY A 363 7.74 11.39 -13.61
CA GLY A 363 8.27 11.14 -12.26
C GLY A 363 7.95 9.72 -11.77
N GLY A 364 8.74 8.74 -12.22
CA GLY A 364 8.78 7.43 -11.60
C GLY A 364 9.28 7.58 -10.16
N THR A 365 8.35 7.61 -9.21
CA THR A 365 8.67 7.55 -7.78
C THR A 365 9.07 6.12 -7.46
N GLY A 366 10.19 5.93 -6.76
CA GLY A 366 10.57 4.65 -6.16
C GLY A 366 9.45 4.08 -5.27
N PRO A 367 9.63 2.85 -4.75
CA PRO A 367 8.58 2.15 -4.01
C PRO A 367 8.04 2.99 -2.84
N SER A 368 6.75 2.86 -2.56
CA SER A 368 6.11 3.50 -1.40
C SER A 368 6.70 2.93 -0.11
N PRO A 369 6.93 3.76 0.92
CA PRO A 369 7.31 3.26 2.25
C PRO A 369 6.21 2.33 2.78
N ALA A 370 6.63 1.28 3.48
CA ALA A 370 5.77 0.21 4.01
C ALA A 370 4.74 0.69 5.05
#